data_AF-A0A9E0PVN8-F1
#
_entry.id   AF-A0A9E0PVN8-F1
#
_cell.length_a   1.000
_cell.length_b   1.000
_cell.length_c   1.000
_cell.angle_alpha   90.00
_cell.angle_beta   90.00
_cell.angle_gamma   90.00
#
_symmetry.space_group_name_H-M   'P 1'
#
loop_
_entity.id
_entity.type
_entity.pdbx_description
1 polymer ?
#
loop_
_entity_poly.entity_id
_entity_poly.type
_entity_poly.pdbx_seq_one_letter_code
_entity_poly.pdbx_strand_id
1 'polypeptide(L)'
;MANQSTLLTTLLQRFSLNSFAFFLALGAALVLTEKIEAGPENLNVPSAAEIKAGKMLFVKASCWGCHPHGENSMNGDKPLKGPRFAKKYRSDVELMQVIRRGSVTRGMPTFPVEKLSEQDLKQIVVFIRSLSCSAKP
;
A
#
# COMPACT_ATOMS: atom_id res chain seq x y z
N MET A 1 -44.12 -36.73 48.54
CA MET A 1 -42.80 -36.10 48.41
C MET A 1 -41.87 -37.06 47.67
N ALA A 2 -41.02 -36.53 46.79
CA ALA A 2 -40.05 -37.19 45.88
C ALA A 2 -40.60 -37.72 44.54
N ASN A 3 -39.93 -37.58 43.39
CA ASN A 3 -39.05 -36.53 42.85
C ASN A 3 -39.05 -36.75 41.32
N GLN A 4 -39.26 -35.67 40.55
CA GLN A 4 -39.34 -35.65 39.09
C GLN A 4 -37.95 -35.38 38.53
N SER A 5 -37.27 -36.30 37.82
CA SER A 5 -36.04 -35.92 37.08
C SER A 5 -35.51 -36.89 36.02
N THR A 6 -36.06 -38.09 35.81
CA THR A 6 -35.31 -39.17 35.14
C THR A 6 -35.89 -39.75 33.86
N LEU A 7 -36.80 -39.08 33.15
CA LEU A 7 -37.51 -39.76 32.04
C LEU A 7 -37.73 -39.01 30.72
N LEU A 8 -37.10 -37.87 30.46
CA LEU A 8 -37.24 -37.18 29.17
C LEU A 8 -35.90 -36.77 28.55
N THR A 9 -34.83 -37.53 28.83
CA THR A 9 -33.51 -37.44 28.18
C THR A 9 -33.41 -38.33 26.93
N THR A 10 -34.54 -38.62 26.29
CA THR A 10 -34.69 -39.55 25.15
C THR A 10 -35.15 -38.83 23.88
N LEU A 11 -34.54 -37.68 23.56
CA LEU A 11 -34.89 -36.95 22.31
C LEU A 11 -33.72 -36.31 21.56
N LEU A 12 -32.47 -36.61 21.94
CA LEU A 12 -31.28 -36.23 21.17
C LEU A 12 -30.44 -37.45 20.83
N GLN A 13 -31.12 -38.47 20.32
CA GLN A 13 -30.52 -39.53 19.54
C GLN A 13 -30.35 -38.99 18.12
N ARG A 14 -29.15 -39.14 17.54
CA ARG A 14 -28.75 -38.89 16.13
C ARG A 14 -28.08 -37.55 15.83
N PHE A 15 -26.91 -37.30 16.42
CA PHE A 15 -25.80 -36.73 15.66
C PHE A 15 -24.62 -37.68 15.75
N SER A 16 -24.69 -38.67 14.86
CA SER A 16 -23.66 -39.68 14.65
C SER A 16 -22.34 -38.99 14.25
N LEU A 17 -21.34 -39.11 15.11
CA LEU A 17 -19.94 -39.03 14.71
C LEU A 17 -19.70 -40.13 13.67
N ASN A 18 -19.46 -39.77 12.41
CA ASN A 18 -18.68 -40.53 11.43
C ASN A 18 -18.86 -39.94 10.03
N SER A 19 -17.91 -39.13 9.58
CA SER A 19 -17.42 -39.09 8.19
C SER A 19 -16.18 -38.19 8.12
N PHE A 20 -15.20 -38.47 8.97
CA PHE A 20 -13.80 -38.16 8.68
C PHE A 20 -13.23 -39.43 8.05
N ALA A 21 -12.52 -39.28 6.92
CA ALA A 21 -11.89 -40.33 6.11
C ALA A 21 -12.80 -41.00 5.06
N PHE A 22 -12.97 -40.35 3.91
CA PHE A 22 -12.88 -40.98 2.59
C PHE A 22 -12.38 -39.91 1.59
N PHE A 23 -11.61 -40.32 0.59
CA PHE A 23 -10.83 -39.52 -0.38
C PHE A 23 -9.38 -39.21 0.00
N LEU A 24 -8.65 -40.27 0.36
CA LEU A 24 -7.25 -40.43 -0.02
C LEU A 24 -7.21 -41.13 -1.39
N ALA A 25 -6.42 -40.57 -2.31
CA ALA A 25 -5.92 -41.13 -3.57
C ALA A 25 -6.84 -41.11 -4.82
N LEU A 26 -6.76 -40.03 -5.62
CA LEU A 26 -6.62 -40.10 -7.09
C LEU A 26 -6.22 -38.73 -7.70
N GLY A 27 -5.11 -38.69 -8.44
CA GLY A 27 -4.75 -37.63 -9.40
C GLY A 27 -4.08 -36.38 -8.81
N ALA A 28 -2.79 -36.35 -8.46
CA ALA A 28 -1.64 -36.34 -9.37
C ALA A 28 -1.81 -35.38 -10.57
N ALA A 29 -0.92 -34.38 -10.62
CA ALA A 29 -0.64 -33.47 -11.74
C ALA A 29 -1.52 -32.22 -11.91
N LEU A 30 -1.29 -31.19 -11.08
CA LEU A 30 -1.13 -29.81 -11.58
C LEU A 30 -0.51 -28.87 -10.51
N VAL A 31 0.59 -29.29 -9.85
CA VAL A 31 1.42 -28.31 -9.15
C VAL A 31 2.32 -27.69 -10.22
N LEU A 32 1.84 -26.65 -10.89
CA LEU A 32 2.72 -25.72 -11.57
C LEU A 32 3.66 -25.16 -10.49
N THR A 33 4.87 -25.70 -10.47
CA THR A 33 6.00 -25.05 -9.85
C THR A 33 6.31 -23.85 -10.72
N GLU A 34 5.71 -22.71 -10.38
CA GLU A 34 6.22 -21.42 -10.84
C GLU A 34 7.62 -21.27 -10.26
N LYS A 35 8.59 -21.67 -11.06
CA LYS A 35 10.00 -21.38 -10.89
C LYS A 35 10.12 -19.85 -10.94
N ILE A 36 10.00 -19.20 -9.79
CA ILE A 36 10.41 -17.79 -9.66
C ILE A 36 11.93 -17.79 -9.72
N GLU A 37 12.44 -17.69 -10.95
CA GLU A 37 13.82 -17.32 -11.18
C GLU A 37 13.97 -15.88 -10.70
N ALA A 38 14.59 -15.72 -9.52
CA ALA A 38 15.12 -14.45 -9.07
C ALA A 38 16.21 -14.01 -10.07
N GLY A 39 15.76 -13.36 -11.14
CA GLY A 39 16.61 -12.69 -12.11
C GLY A 39 17.39 -11.55 -11.46
N PRO A 40 18.45 -11.07 -12.15
CA PRO A 40 19.39 -10.10 -11.60
C PRO A 40 18.64 -8.85 -11.14
N GLU A 41 18.96 -8.43 -9.91
CA GLU A 41 18.46 -7.25 -9.20
C GLU A 41 17.81 -6.23 -10.14
N ASN A 42 16.49 -6.37 -10.30
CA ASN A 42 15.68 -5.47 -11.12
C ASN A 42 15.78 -4.11 -10.44
N LEU A 43 16.54 -3.18 -11.04
CA LEU A 43 16.47 -1.77 -10.69
C LEU A 43 14.99 -1.41 -10.76
N ASN A 44 14.33 -1.33 -9.61
CA ASN A 44 12.88 -1.23 -9.47
C ASN A 44 12.41 0.15 -9.95
N VAL A 45 12.52 0.36 -11.25
CA VAL A 45 12.08 1.56 -11.95
C VAL A 45 10.55 1.45 -12.01
N PRO A 46 9.82 2.41 -11.42
CA PRO A 46 8.37 2.36 -11.42
C PRO A 46 7.81 2.33 -12.84
N SER A 47 6.82 1.47 -13.07
CA SER A 47 6.07 1.42 -14.32
C SER A 47 5.26 2.70 -14.54
N ALA A 48 4.89 2.96 -15.80
CA ALA A 48 4.03 4.10 -16.14
C ALA A 48 2.66 4.04 -15.42
N ALA A 49 2.14 2.84 -15.16
CA ALA A 49 0.89 2.63 -14.43
C ALA A 49 1.02 3.07 -12.96
N GLU A 50 2.12 2.71 -12.30
CA GLU A 50 2.41 3.12 -10.92
C GLU A 50 2.60 4.63 -10.82
N ILE A 51 3.35 5.23 -11.75
CA ILE A 51 3.52 6.69 -11.80
C ILE A 51 2.16 7.39 -11.97
N LYS A 52 1.30 6.87 -12.86
CA LYS A 52 -0.06 7.40 -13.07
C LYS A 52 -0.92 7.28 -11.81
N ALA A 53 -0.89 6.14 -11.12
CA ALA A 53 -1.62 5.95 -9.87
C ALA A 53 -1.17 6.95 -8.80
N GLY A 54 0.15 7.14 -8.66
CA GLY A 54 0.72 8.12 -7.73
C GLY A 54 0.33 9.56 -8.05
N LYS A 55 0.30 9.91 -9.34
CA LYS A 55 -0.17 11.24 -9.79
C LYS A 55 -1.63 11.48 -9.40
N MET A 56 -2.50 10.48 -9.56
CA MET A 56 -3.91 10.62 -9.19
C MET A 56 -4.07 10.87 -7.69
N LEU A 57 -3.34 10.12 -6.86
CA LEU A 57 -3.33 10.31 -5.41
C LEU A 57 -2.77 11.68 -5.01
N PHE A 58 -1.71 12.14 -5.67
CA PHE A 58 -1.12 13.46 -5.46
C PHE A 58 -2.12 14.59 -5.73
N VAL A 59 -2.91 14.48 -6.80
CA VAL A 59 -3.99 15.44 -7.10
C VAL A 59 -5.13 15.31 -6.08
N LYS A 60 -5.57 14.09 -5.75
CA LYS A 60 -6.65 13.82 -4.79
C LYS A 60 -6.33 14.34 -3.39
N ALA A 61 -5.07 14.25 -2.96
CA ALA A 61 -4.59 14.78 -1.70
C ALA A 61 -4.37 16.31 -1.72
N SER A 62 -4.75 16.98 -2.82
CA SER A 62 -4.60 18.42 -3.06
C SER A 62 -3.15 18.92 -3.06
N CYS A 63 -2.16 18.03 -3.23
CA CYS A 63 -0.75 18.42 -3.32
C CYS A 63 -0.50 19.33 -4.53
N TRP A 64 -1.22 19.08 -5.63
CA TRP A 64 -1.15 19.87 -6.86
C TRP A 64 -1.42 21.36 -6.67
N GLY A 65 -2.27 21.75 -5.71
CA GLY A 65 -2.63 23.15 -5.51
C GLY A 65 -1.43 24.03 -5.15
N CYS A 66 -0.47 23.48 -4.40
CA CYS A 66 0.79 24.16 -4.07
C CYS A 66 1.97 23.68 -4.91
N HIS A 67 1.91 22.46 -5.44
CA HIS A 67 2.99 21.83 -6.18
C HIS A 67 2.59 21.43 -7.62
N PRO A 68 2.17 22.40 -8.46
CA PRO A 68 1.78 22.10 -9.84
C PRO A 68 3.00 21.62 -10.63
N HIS A 69 2.88 20.51 -11.35
CA HIS A 69 3.99 19.90 -12.14
C HIS A 69 5.29 19.66 -11.34
N GLY A 70 5.20 19.52 -10.01
CA GLY A 70 6.37 19.38 -9.13
C GLY A 70 7.05 20.70 -8.79
N GLU A 71 6.50 21.84 -9.17
CA GLU A 71 6.96 23.16 -8.72
C GLU A 71 6.52 23.43 -7.29
N ASN A 72 6.70 24.67 -6.83
CA ASN A 72 6.21 25.13 -5.54
C ASN A 72 5.74 26.58 -5.66
N SER A 73 4.42 26.78 -5.74
CA SER A 73 3.82 28.12 -5.91
C SER A 73 3.99 29.01 -4.68
N MET A 74 4.22 28.42 -3.51
CA MET A 74 4.44 29.15 -2.25
C MET A 74 5.91 29.52 -2.04
N ASN A 75 6.84 28.74 -2.61
CA ASN A 75 8.27 28.95 -2.50
C ASN A 75 8.99 28.37 -3.74
N GLY A 76 9.09 29.15 -4.80
CA GLY A 76 9.59 28.72 -6.12
C GLY A 76 10.99 28.10 -6.11
N ASP A 77 11.84 28.46 -5.15
CA ASP A 77 13.20 27.93 -5.01
C ASP A 77 13.27 26.50 -4.44
N LYS A 78 12.11 25.91 -4.11
CA LYS A 78 11.99 24.59 -3.47
C LYS A 78 11.00 23.68 -4.21
N PRO A 79 11.27 23.34 -5.49
CA PRO A 79 10.46 22.38 -6.22
C PRO A 79 10.66 20.95 -5.68
N LEU A 80 9.72 20.06 -5.99
CA LEU A 80 9.74 18.63 -5.68
C LEU A 80 10.55 17.80 -6.69
N LYS A 81 11.45 18.44 -7.44
CA LYS A 81 12.23 17.81 -8.52
C LYS A 81 13.63 18.41 -8.65
N GLY A 82 14.46 17.70 -9.40
CA GLY A 82 15.83 18.11 -9.73
C GLY A 82 16.86 17.72 -8.67
N PRO A 83 18.14 18.02 -8.93
CA PRO A 83 19.26 17.48 -8.15
C PRO A 83 19.29 17.98 -6.71
N ARG A 84 18.85 19.22 -6.45
CA ARG A 84 18.79 19.77 -5.08
C ARG A 84 17.76 19.02 -4.23
N PHE A 85 16.60 18.70 -4.79
CA PHE A 85 15.57 17.91 -4.12
C PHE A 85 16.05 16.48 -3.86
N ALA A 86 16.58 15.81 -4.89
CA ALA A 86 17.09 14.45 -4.80
C ALA A 86 18.24 14.31 -3.78
N LYS A 87 19.15 15.28 -3.72
CA LYS A 87 20.23 15.32 -2.73
C LYS A 87 19.72 15.52 -1.31
N LYS A 88 18.67 16.33 -1.14
CA LYS A 88 18.10 16.63 0.18
C LYS A 88 17.34 15.43 0.75
N TYR A 89 16.51 14.77 -0.06
CA TYR A 89 15.66 13.65 0.38
C TYR A 89 16.14 12.37 -0.28
N ARG A 90 17.20 11.77 0.26
CA ARG A 90 17.82 10.56 -0.34
C ARG A 90 17.00 9.31 -0.08
N SER A 91 16.26 9.28 1.01
CA SER A 91 15.43 8.16 1.42
C SER A 91 13.95 8.45 1.19
N ASP A 92 13.22 7.47 0.71
CA ASP A 92 11.76 7.54 0.61
C ASP A 92 11.11 7.63 1.99
N VAL A 93 11.66 6.94 2.99
CA VAL A 93 11.16 7.02 4.37
C VAL A 93 11.28 8.45 4.92
N GLU A 94 12.40 9.11 4.67
CA GLU A 94 12.59 10.52 5.07
C GLU A 94 11.58 11.43 4.37
N LEU A 95 11.39 11.26 3.06
CA LEU A 95 10.42 12.05 2.29
C LEU A 95 8.99 11.81 2.78
N MET A 96 8.61 10.55 3.03
CA MET A 96 7.31 10.19 3.60
C MET A 96 7.10 10.86 4.98
N GLN A 97 8.11 10.85 5.86
CA GLN A 97 8.02 11.50 7.17
C GLN A 97 7.85 13.02 7.06
N VAL A 98 8.53 13.66 6.10
CA VAL A 98 8.36 15.10 5.83
C VAL A 98 6.96 15.40 5.34
N ILE A 99 6.42 14.59 4.42
CA ILE A 99 5.04 14.74 3.94
C ILE A 99 4.06 14.55 5.10
N ARG A 100 4.24 13.50 5.91
CA ARG A 100 3.39 13.17 7.06
C ARG A 100 3.31 14.35 8.05
N ARG A 101 4.47 14.91 8.39
CA ARG A 101 4.62 16.02 9.34
C ARG A 101 4.12 17.35 8.76
N GLY A 102 4.24 17.55 7.44
CA GLY A 102 3.97 18.83 6.82
C GLY A 102 4.82 19.96 7.43
N SER A 103 4.33 21.19 7.28
CA SER A 103 4.90 22.38 7.89
C SER A 103 3.86 23.50 7.87
N VAL A 104 3.07 23.62 8.94
CA VAL A 104 2.01 24.64 9.06
C VAL A 104 2.57 26.05 8.87
N THR A 105 3.75 26.33 9.41
CA THR A 105 4.46 27.62 9.25
C THR A 105 4.87 27.92 7.81
N ARG A 106 4.94 26.92 6.93
CA ARG A 106 5.28 27.05 5.51
C ARG A 106 4.11 26.73 4.59
N GLY A 107 2.89 26.62 5.13
CA GLY A 107 1.67 26.37 4.38
C GLY A 107 1.47 24.92 3.91
N MET A 108 2.36 23.98 4.24
CA MET A 108 2.17 22.56 3.93
C MET A 108 1.37 21.91 5.07
N PRO A 109 0.16 21.38 4.82
CA PRO A 109 -0.64 20.75 5.89
C PRO A 109 -0.02 19.44 6.36
N THR A 110 -0.45 18.97 7.53
CA THR A 110 -0.19 17.60 7.99
C THR A 110 -1.06 16.61 7.21
N PHE A 111 -0.56 15.38 7.05
CA PHE A 111 -1.29 14.31 6.38
C PHE A 111 -1.33 13.08 7.29
N PRO A 112 -2.20 13.02 8.30
CA PRO A 112 -2.25 11.87 9.20
C PRO A 112 -2.74 10.60 8.46
N VAL A 113 -2.56 9.42 9.05
CA VAL A 113 -2.81 8.13 8.38
C VAL A 113 -4.27 7.99 7.92
N GLU A 114 -5.19 8.59 8.68
CA GLU A 114 -6.63 8.59 8.42
C GLU A 114 -6.99 9.38 7.16
N LYS A 115 -6.17 10.38 6.80
CA LYS A 115 -6.36 11.20 5.58
C LYS A 115 -5.58 10.63 4.39
N LEU A 116 -4.42 10.04 4.65
CA LEU A 116 -3.54 9.49 3.63
C LEU A 116 -2.88 8.22 4.16
N SER A 117 -3.28 7.06 3.65
CA SER A 117 -2.73 5.79 4.10
C SER A 117 -1.22 5.68 3.82
N GLU A 118 -0.51 4.78 4.50
CA GLU A 118 0.90 4.50 4.21
C GLU A 118 1.12 4.04 2.76
N GLN A 119 0.19 3.24 2.21
CA GLN A 119 0.27 2.75 0.84
C GLN A 119 0.07 3.88 -0.18
N ASP A 120 -0.91 4.75 0.04
CA ASP A 120 -1.14 5.91 -0.83
C ASP A 120 0.06 6.87 -0.80
N LEU A 121 0.64 7.08 0.39
CA LEU A 121 1.81 7.93 0.55
C LEU A 121 3.03 7.35 -0.18
N LYS A 122 3.26 6.04 -0.13
CA LYS A 122 4.30 5.38 -0.94
C LYS A 122 4.07 5.61 -2.44
N GLN A 123 2.84 5.45 -2.90
CA GLN A 123 2.51 5.67 -4.31
C GLN A 123 2.70 7.13 -4.75
N ILE A 124 2.39 8.09 -3.86
CA ILE A 124 2.70 9.50 -4.08
C ILE A 124 4.21 9.72 -4.19
N VAL A 125 5.02 9.09 -3.34
CA VAL A 125 6.49 9.19 -3.41
C VAL A 125 7.02 8.63 -4.72
N VAL A 126 6.49 7.51 -5.21
CA VAL A 126 6.81 6.97 -6.55
C VAL A 126 6.60 8.04 -7.63
N PHE A 127 5.46 8.72 -7.61
CA PHE A 127 5.20 9.83 -8.53
C PHE A 127 6.19 10.99 -8.35
N ILE A 128 6.45 11.44 -7.11
CA ILE A 128 7.40 12.53 -6.84
C ILE A 128 8.80 12.21 -7.39
N ARG A 129 9.29 10.97 -7.20
CA ARG A 129 10.58 10.52 -7.74
C ARG A 129 10.63 10.60 -9.26
N SER A 130 9.54 10.23 -9.94
CA SER A 130 9.46 10.28 -11.40
C SER A 130 9.57 11.70 -12.00
N LEU A 131 9.26 12.74 -11.22
CA LEU A 131 9.30 14.14 -11.68
C LEU A 131 10.73 14.61 -12.03
N SER A 132 11.76 14.00 -11.43
CA SER A 132 13.16 14.33 -11.74
C SER A 132 13.69 13.55 -12.94
N CYS A 133 13.10 12.39 -13.27
CA CYS A 133 13.46 11.61 -14.46
C CYS A 133 12.76 12.13 -15.72
N SER A 134 11.64 12.85 -15.57
CA SER A 134 10.85 13.39 -16.68
C SER A 134 11.32 14.77 -17.18
N ALA A 135 12.38 15.32 -16.60
CA ALA A 135 12.94 16.60 -17.06
C ALA A 135 13.70 16.38 -18.37
N LYS A 136 13.08 16.71 -19.50
CA LYS A 136 13.80 16.93 -20.76
C LYS A 136 14.76 18.11 -20.54
N PRO A 137 16.05 18.02 -20.91
CA PRO A 137 16.98 19.13 -20.81
C PRO A 137 16.52 20.35 -21.61
#